data_AF-A0A960ID75-F1
#
_entry.id   AF-A0A960ID75-F1
#
_cell.length_a   1.000
_cell.length_b   1.000
_cell.length_c   1.000
_cell.angle_alpha   90.00
_cell.angle_beta   90.00
_cell.angle_gamma   90.00
#
_symmetry.space_group_name_H-M   'P 1'
#
loop_
_entity.id
_entity.type
_entity.pdbx_description
1 polymer ?
#
loop_
_entity_poly.entity_id
_entity_poly.type
_entity_poly.pdbx_seq_one_letter_code
_entity_poly.pdbx_strand_id
1 'polypeptide(L)'
;MSEAPEPDGDGGAPSPDADGPARVPAWRRVARRLHLREIGRHNALVLLALWGLAVAQPVLDLFGKNPEFFVANSLSKEELVAFGVLVALGIPLALVVVEVVAYLVHPRVGLAVHVALVFGLGALFGLYLARQLGVGSDVLSVAAAVAAGGLVLYGERRVAGVRMGLHYLAFAPLVFLAAFLLFSSSSKLLSEGEAEAATGVTIGRPAPIVIVQMDEFPVASLLTEDGEVNAERFPNFARLADEGTWYRNATSISPKTTDSVPAMLTGLIPELGALPTSADHPRSLFTLLGDRYEQHVTEPVTSVCPSTICVNRAEQERFNYRRSRQAVLDASVVYFQATLPPFLRDQLPAVDRAWGGFIDDANVESADTSAALDPSGAAPAGAEQSGAPPSNDPSYKWKALGPQGWAPRYQAGLFD
;
A
#
# COMPACT_ATOMS: atom_id res chain seq x y z
N MET A 1 85.24 64.42 -29.23
CA MET A 1 85.12 63.14 -28.46
C MET A 1 84.40 63.50 -27.18
N SER A 2 83.33 62.88 -26.72
CA SER A 2 82.45 61.81 -27.20
C SER A 2 81.30 61.80 -26.16
N GLU A 3 80.09 61.43 -26.59
CA GLU A 3 79.00 60.88 -25.77
C GLU A 3 78.44 61.64 -24.54
N ALA A 4 77.14 61.93 -24.63
CA ALA A 4 76.20 61.97 -23.51
C ALA A 4 75.94 60.53 -22.97
N PRO A 5 75.35 60.30 -21.77
CA PRO A 5 73.93 60.64 -21.54
C PRO A 5 73.49 60.99 -20.08
N GLU A 6 72.22 61.39 -19.99
CA GLU A 6 71.26 61.46 -18.85
C GLU A 6 71.39 62.53 -17.74
N PRO A 7 70.22 63.09 -17.37
CA PRO A 7 69.82 63.05 -15.97
C PRO A 7 68.39 62.51 -15.75
N ASP A 8 68.25 61.74 -14.67
CA ASP A 8 67.01 61.33 -14.02
C ASP A 8 66.16 62.51 -13.54
N GLY A 9 64.83 62.34 -13.58
CA GLY A 9 63.89 63.33 -13.05
C GLY A 9 62.40 62.98 -13.24
N ASP A 10 61.96 62.00 -12.45
CA ASP A 10 60.63 61.63 -11.94
C ASP A 10 59.37 62.51 -12.23
N GLY A 11 58.22 61.85 -12.41
CA GLY A 11 56.89 62.46 -12.18
C GLY A 11 55.77 62.09 -13.17
N GLY A 12 55.18 60.90 -13.06
CA GLY A 12 53.95 60.57 -13.80
C GLY A 12 53.41 59.17 -13.55
N ALA A 13 52.77 58.94 -12.41
CA ALA A 13 52.08 57.69 -12.09
C ALA A 13 50.83 57.47 -12.98
N PRO A 14 50.59 56.25 -13.49
CA PRO A 14 49.25 55.80 -13.84
C PRO A 14 48.62 55.08 -12.64
N SER A 15 47.47 55.59 -12.20
CA SER A 15 46.61 55.04 -11.15
C SER A 15 46.17 53.59 -11.46
N PRO A 16 46.22 52.64 -10.50
CA PRO A 16 45.63 51.32 -10.67
C PRO A 16 44.26 51.30 -9.97
N ASP A 17 43.22 51.81 -10.63
CA ASP A 17 41.85 51.63 -10.17
C ASP A 17 40.95 51.26 -11.35
N ALA A 18 40.68 49.95 -11.50
CA ALA A 18 39.40 49.41 -11.98
C ALA A 18 39.40 47.87 -11.96
N ASP A 19 39.59 47.26 -10.79
CA ASP A 19 39.10 45.89 -10.56
C ASP A 19 37.57 45.92 -10.47
N GLY A 20 36.91 45.98 -11.63
CA GLY A 20 35.48 45.72 -11.74
C GLY A 20 35.20 44.23 -11.43
N PRO A 21 34.09 43.88 -10.75
CA PRO A 21 33.82 42.49 -10.39
C PRO A 21 33.79 41.65 -11.67
N ALA A 22 34.74 40.71 -11.78
CA ALA A 22 34.91 39.85 -12.93
C ALA A 22 33.57 39.18 -13.27
N ARG A 23 32.90 39.68 -14.32
CA ARG A 23 31.63 39.11 -14.80
C ARG A 23 31.93 37.67 -15.21
N VAL A 24 31.48 36.72 -14.39
CA VAL A 24 31.64 35.29 -14.66
C VAL A 24 31.18 35.03 -16.09
N PRO A 25 32.06 34.60 -17.00
CA PRO A 25 31.75 34.59 -18.42
C PRO A 25 30.58 33.63 -18.69
N ALA A 26 29.69 34.00 -19.61
CA ALA A 26 28.43 33.31 -19.86
C ALA A 26 28.62 31.80 -20.15
N TRP A 27 29.72 31.42 -20.78
CA TRP A 27 30.08 30.02 -21.05
C TRP A 27 30.34 29.21 -19.77
N ARG A 28 30.85 29.79 -18.68
CA ARG A 28 30.98 29.09 -17.38
C ARG A 28 29.62 28.82 -16.74
N ARG A 29 28.65 29.72 -16.90
CA ARG A 29 27.27 29.50 -16.45
C ARG A 29 26.57 28.41 -17.27
N VAL A 30 26.80 28.38 -18.58
CA VAL A 30 26.27 27.35 -19.49
C VAL A 30 26.93 25.99 -19.23
N ALA A 31 28.26 25.93 -19.09
CA ALA A 31 29.00 24.71 -18.77
C ALA A 31 28.61 24.14 -17.39
N ARG A 32 28.42 25.01 -16.39
CA ARG A 32 27.91 24.60 -15.07
C ARG A 32 26.49 24.02 -15.19
N ARG A 33 25.61 24.63 -15.97
CA ARG A 33 24.25 24.11 -16.24
C ARG A 33 24.26 22.77 -16.99
N LEU A 34 25.18 22.58 -17.93
CA LEU A 34 25.35 21.33 -18.67
C LEU A 34 25.88 20.21 -17.76
N HIS A 35 26.87 20.49 -16.91
CA HIS A 35 27.36 19.52 -15.92
C HIS A 35 26.29 19.14 -14.89
N LEU A 36 25.50 20.11 -14.40
CA LEU A 36 24.37 19.82 -13.51
C LEU A 36 23.30 18.93 -14.18
N ARG A 37 23.05 19.11 -15.48
CA ARG A 37 22.13 18.27 -16.25
C ARG A 37 22.63 16.83 -16.41
N GLU A 38 23.92 16.67 -16.67
CA GLU A 38 24.52 15.34 -16.86
C GLU A 38 24.59 14.55 -15.54
N ILE A 39 24.96 15.23 -14.44
CA ILE A 39 24.92 14.67 -13.08
C ILE A 39 23.48 14.35 -12.68
N GLY A 40 22.54 15.27 -12.89
CA GLY A 40 21.14 15.04 -12.58
C GLY A 40 20.54 13.87 -13.36
N ARG A 41 20.92 13.69 -14.64
CA ARG A 41 20.47 12.53 -15.43
C ARG A 41 21.04 11.23 -14.89
N HIS A 42 22.33 11.20 -14.54
CA HIS A 42 22.97 10.02 -13.97
C HIS A 42 22.34 9.62 -12.63
N ASN A 43 22.22 10.58 -11.72
CA ASN A 43 21.67 10.36 -10.39
C ASN A 43 20.20 9.94 -10.47
N ALA A 44 19.42 10.55 -11.36
CA ALA A 44 18.03 10.15 -11.59
C ALA A 44 17.89 8.69 -12.02
N LEU A 45 18.75 8.19 -12.91
CA LEU A 45 18.71 6.79 -13.34
C LEU A 45 19.02 5.85 -12.18
N VAL A 46 19.99 6.20 -11.33
CA VAL A 46 20.32 5.41 -10.14
C VAL A 46 19.14 5.39 -9.15
N LEU A 47 18.53 6.54 -8.88
CA LEU A 47 17.36 6.62 -8.00
C LEU A 47 16.17 5.82 -8.53
N LEU A 48 15.88 5.90 -9.83
CA LEU A 48 14.82 5.11 -10.47
C LEU A 48 15.10 3.61 -10.36
N ALA A 49 16.34 3.19 -10.57
CA ALA A 49 16.72 1.78 -10.46
C ALA A 49 16.57 1.24 -9.04
N LEU A 50 17.10 1.96 -8.05
CA LEU A 50 17.03 1.56 -6.65
C LEU A 50 15.59 1.61 -6.12
N TRP A 51 14.82 2.64 -6.50
CA TRP A 51 13.40 2.71 -6.19
C TRP A 51 12.63 1.53 -6.80
N GLY A 52 12.93 1.21 -8.06
CA GLY A 52 12.37 0.07 -8.78
C GLY A 52 12.50 -1.22 -8.00
N LEU A 53 13.70 -1.53 -7.50
CA LEU A 53 13.97 -2.75 -6.75
C LEU A 53 13.49 -2.71 -5.30
N ALA A 54 13.70 -1.59 -4.60
CA ALA A 54 13.47 -1.51 -3.16
C ALA A 54 11.99 -1.28 -2.82
N VAL A 55 11.24 -0.60 -3.70
CA VAL A 55 9.88 -0.14 -3.42
C VAL A 55 8.90 -0.54 -4.51
N ALA A 56 9.11 -0.14 -5.77
CA ALA A 56 8.10 -0.35 -6.80
C ALA A 56 7.82 -1.84 -7.06
N GLN A 57 8.86 -2.67 -7.16
CA GLN A 57 8.70 -4.12 -7.35
C GLN A 57 7.90 -4.77 -6.21
N PRO A 58 8.30 -4.67 -4.93
CA PRO A 58 7.57 -5.34 -3.86
C PRO A 58 6.16 -4.79 -3.67
N VAL A 59 5.95 -3.47 -3.80
CA VAL A 59 4.62 -2.85 -3.68
C VAL A 59 3.71 -3.33 -4.80
N LEU A 60 4.13 -3.18 -6.06
CA LEU A 60 3.30 -3.55 -7.21
C LEU A 60 3.06 -5.07 -7.30
N ASP A 61 4.02 -5.90 -6.89
CA ASP A 61 3.82 -7.35 -6.81
C ASP A 61 2.82 -7.74 -5.70
N LEU A 62 2.95 -7.12 -4.52
CA LEU A 62 2.05 -7.35 -3.39
C LEU A 62 0.61 -6.96 -3.74
N PHE A 63 0.39 -5.73 -4.19
CA PHE A 63 -0.96 -5.28 -4.54
C PHE A 63 -1.47 -5.94 -5.82
N GLY A 64 -0.59 -6.26 -6.77
CA GLY A 64 -0.94 -7.01 -7.98
C GLY A 64 -1.55 -8.38 -7.68
N LYS A 65 -1.08 -9.05 -6.62
CA LYS A 65 -1.58 -10.35 -6.16
C LYS A 65 -2.80 -10.27 -5.22
N ASN A 66 -3.12 -9.10 -4.69
CA ASN A 66 -4.20 -8.89 -3.72
C ASN A 66 -5.19 -7.81 -4.22
N PRO A 67 -5.93 -8.08 -5.31
CA PRO A 67 -6.95 -7.18 -5.88
C PRO A 67 -8.06 -6.77 -4.89
N GLU A 68 -8.29 -7.59 -3.86
CA GLU A 68 -9.27 -7.33 -2.79
C GLU A 68 -9.01 -5.97 -2.11
N PHE A 69 -7.75 -5.52 -2.06
CA PHE A 69 -7.38 -4.17 -1.59
C PHE A 69 -8.07 -3.05 -2.38
N PHE A 70 -8.06 -3.14 -3.71
CA PHE A 70 -8.64 -2.11 -4.58
C PHE A 70 -10.16 -2.14 -4.56
N VAL A 71 -10.74 -3.34 -4.45
CA VAL A 71 -12.20 -3.54 -4.34
C VAL A 71 -12.72 -2.98 -3.01
N ALA A 72 -12.08 -3.33 -1.89
CA ALA A 72 -12.47 -2.83 -0.57
C ALA A 72 -12.30 -1.32 -0.44
N ASN A 73 -11.26 -0.76 -1.07
CA ASN A 73 -11.10 0.68 -1.17
C ASN A 73 -11.93 1.31 -2.29
N SER A 74 -12.87 0.59 -2.92
CA SER A 74 -13.76 1.11 -3.98
C SER A 74 -13.02 1.96 -5.02
N LEU A 75 -11.83 1.54 -5.45
CA LEU A 75 -11.01 2.31 -6.37
C LEU A 75 -11.46 2.08 -7.81
N SER A 76 -11.66 3.18 -8.53
CA SER A 76 -11.97 3.16 -9.97
C SER A 76 -10.80 2.60 -10.79
N LYS A 77 -11.06 2.25 -12.05
CA LYS A 77 -10.03 1.78 -12.99
C LYS A 77 -8.93 2.82 -13.17
N GLU A 78 -9.29 4.10 -13.24
CA GLU A 78 -8.36 5.21 -13.34
C GLU A 78 -7.51 5.36 -12.08
N GLU A 79 -8.10 5.18 -10.90
CA GLU A 79 -7.37 5.24 -9.62
C GLU A 79 -6.38 4.08 -9.45
N LEU A 80 -6.76 2.88 -9.90
CA LEU A 80 -5.87 1.72 -9.93
C LEU A 80 -4.64 1.97 -10.83
N VAL A 81 -4.85 2.51 -12.04
CA VAL A 81 -3.76 2.89 -12.94
C VAL A 81 -2.93 4.03 -12.34
N ALA A 82 -3.57 5.05 -11.78
CA ALA A 82 -2.91 6.17 -11.14
C ALA A 82 -2.06 5.74 -9.94
N PHE A 83 -2.54 4.80 -9.14
CA PHE A 83 -1.79 4.18 -8.04
C PHE A 83 -0.51 3.52 -8.58
N GLY A 84 -0.63 2.67 -9.60
CA GLY A 84 0.52 2.02 -10.22
C GLY A 84 1.54 3.03 -10.76
N VAL A 85 1.09 4.04 -11.51
CA VAL A 85 1.94 5.09 -12.09
C VAL A 85 2.59 5.94 -11.00
N LEU A 86 1.85 6.29 -9.94
CA LEU A 86 2.36 7.07 -8.81
C LEU A 86 3.49 6.31 -8.11
N VAL A 87 3.27 5.03 -7.79
CA VAL A 87 4.28 4.19 -7.13
C VAL A 87 5.48 3.95 -8.03
N ALA A 88 5.28 3.62 -9.31
CA ALA A 88 6.39 3.28 -10.21
C ALA A 88 7.23 4.49 -10.63
N LEU A 89 6.58 5.64 -10.88
CA LEU A 89 7.19 6.80 -11.53
C LEU A 89 6.97 8.09 -10.75
N GLY A 90 5.77 8.34 -10.23
CA GLY A 90 5.45 9.61 -9.59
C GLY A 90 6.33 9.93 -8.38
N ILE A 91 6.42 8.99 -7.42
CA ILE A 91 7.23 9.16 -6.21
C ILE A 91 8.74 9.26 -6.52
N PRO A 92 9.36 8.35 -7.31
CA PRO A 92 10.79 8.47 -7.58
C PRO A 92 11.13 9.73 -8.39
N LEU A 93 10.27 10.17 -9.32
CA LEU A 93 10.47 11.44 -10.01
C LEU A 93 10.39 12.63 -9.05
N ALA A 94 9.52 12.60 -8.04
CA ALA A 94 9.50 13.61 -6.99
C ALA A 94 10.81 13.63 -6.19
N LEU A 95 11.39 12.47 -5.86
CA LEU A 95 12.71 12.38 -5.21
C LEU A 95 13.82 12.97 -6.08
N VAL A 96 13.80 12.69 -7.39
CA VAL A 96 14.74 13.29 -8.35
C VAL A 96 14.58 14.81 -8.39
N VAL A 97 13.35 15.34 -8.36
CA VAL A 97 13.11 16.79 -8.32
C VAL A 97 13.67 17.39 -7.03
N VAL A 98 13.46 16.76 -5.88
CA VAL A 98 14.04 17.19 -4.60
C VAL A 98 15.56 17.26 -4.68
N GLU A 99 16.20 16.23 -5.26
CA GLU A 99 17.64 16.18 -5.45
C GLU A 99 18.14 17.31 -6.38
N VAL A 100 17.48 17.51 -7.52
CA VAL A 100 17.81 18.59 -8.48
C VAL A 100 17.69 19.95 -7.80
N VAL A 101 16.62 20.21 -7.05
CA VAL A 101 16.43 21.45 -6.29
C VAL A 101 17.54 21.61 -5.25
N ALA A 102 17.94 20.55 -4.55
CA ALA A 102 19.05 20.58 -3.60
C ALA A 102 20.38 20.98 -4.25
N TYR A 103 20.67 20.48 -5.46
CA TYR A 103 21.85 20.88 -6.24
C TYR A 103 21.77 22.32 -6.76
N LEU A 104 20.56 22.84 -7.04
CA LEU A 104 20.36 24.25 -7.39
C LEU A 104 20.63 25.19 -6.21
N VAL A 105 20.27 24.77 -4.98
CA VAL A 105 20.55 25.53 -3.75
C VAL A 105 22.05 25.52 -3.46
N HIS A 106 22.65 24.32 -3.33
CA HIS A 106 24.08 24.21 -3.05
C HIS A 106 24.64 22.83 -3.43
N PRO A 107 25.83 22.73 -4.08
CA PRO A 107 26.41 21.45 -4.49
C PRO A 107 26.61 20.42 -3.36
N ARG A 108 26.96 20.89 -2.16
CA ARG A 108 27.10 20.00 -0.98
C ARG A 108 25.76 19.47 -0.48
N VAL A 109 24.68 20.26 -0.58
CA VAL A 109 23.35 19.84 -0.14
C VAL A 109 22.81 18.80 -1.13
N GLY A 110 22.93 19.05 -2.43
CA GLY A 110 22.60 18.06 -3.46
C GLY A 110 23.35 16.74 -3.27
N LEU A 111 24.67 16.80 -3.01
CA LEU A 111 25.46 15.60 -2.74
C LEU A 111 25.01 14.86 -1.47
N ALA A 112 24.70 15.58 -0.39
CA ALA A 112 24.21 14.98 0.84
C ALA A 112 22.85 14.29 0.63
N VAL A 113 21.94 14.93 -0.10
CA VAL A 113 20.63 14.38 -0.47
C VAL A 113 20.79 13.12 -1.32
N HIS A 114 21.62 13.17 -2.37
CA HIS A 114 21.90 12.00 -3.22
C HIS A 114 22.45 10.82 -2.40
N VAL A 115 23.46 11.07 -1.55
CA VAL A 115 24.04 10.04 -0.67
C VAL A 115 22.98 9.43 0.26
N ALA A 116 22.15 10.28 0.88
CA ALA A 116 21.11 9.83 1.80
C ALA A 116 20.05 8.99 1.09
N LEU A 117 19.61 9.42 -0.10
CA LEU A 117 18.62 8.68 -0.90
C LEU A 117 19.16 7.33 -1.37
N VAL A 118 20.36 7.30 -1.95
CA VAL A 118 21.01 6.06 -2.39
C VAL A 118 21.23 5.09 -1.23
N PHE A 119 21.78 5.57 -0.12
CA PHE A 119 22.00 4.75 1.06
C PHE A 119 20.68 4.22 1.62
N GLY A 120 19.66 5.09 1.75
CA GLY A 120 18.35 4.72 2.26
C GLY A 120 17.64 3.69 1.40
N LEU A 121 17.62 3.88 0.07
CA LEU A 121 17.03 2.91 -0.86
C LEU A 121 17.81 1.59 -0.88
N GLY A 122 19.15 1.65 -0.82
CA GLY A 122 19.98 0.45 -0.69
C GLY A 122 19.72 -0.29 0.63
N ALA A 123 19.48 0.45 1.72
CA ALA A 123 19.14 -0.13 3.01
C ALA A 123 17.74 -0.78 3.02
N LEU A 124 16.74 -0.12 2.43
CA LEU A 124 15.40 -0.71 2.23
C LEU A 124 15.47 -1.98 1.38
N PHE A 125 16.27 -1.97 0.31
CA PHE A 125 16.51 -3.16 -0.50
C PHE A 125 17.17 -4.29 0.32
N GLY A 126 18.14 -3.96 1.18
CA GLY A 126 18.76 -4.92 2.10
C GLY A 126 17.77 -5.53 3.09
N LEU A 127 16.87 -4.72 3.66
CA LEU A 127 15.80 -5.19 4.55
C LEU A 127 14.82 -6.11 3.82
N TYR A 128 14.39 -5.72 2.62
CA TYR A 128 13.55 -6.54 1.77
C TYR A 128 14.19 -7.90 1.48
N LEU A 129 15.48 -7.92 1.11
CA LEU A 129 16.20 -9.16 0.84
C LEU A 129 16.40 -10.01 2.10
N ALA A 130 16.74 -9.39 3.23
CA ALA A 130 16.87 -10.09 4.52
C ALA A 130 15.57 -10.82 4.88
N ARG A 131 14.42 -10.17 4.64
CA ARG A 131 13.12 -10.80 4.85
C ARG A 131 12.86 -11.95 3.88
N GLN A 132 13.14 -11.77 2.59
CA GLN A 132 12.98 -12.85 1.60
C GLN A 132 13.88 -14.06 1.90
N LEU A 133 14.97 -13.87 2.64
CA LEU A 133 15.86 -14.93 3.12
C LEU A 133 15.48 -15.49 4.50
N GLY A 134 14.38 -15.03 5.10
CA GLY A 134 13.89 -15.51 6.40
C GLY A 134 14.72 -15.06 7.62
N VAL A 135 15.42 -13.93 7.52
CA VAL A 135 16.22 -13.41 8.64
C VAL A 135 15.30 -12.89 9.76
N GLY A 136 15.17 -13.67 10.84
CA GLY A 136 14.33 -13.32 11.99
C GLY A 136 15.00 -12.46 13.07
N SER A 137 16.31 -12.23 13.00
CA SER A 137 17.04 -11.42 13.98
C SER A 137 17.04 -9.94 13.59
N ASP A 138 16.64 -9.07 14.51
CA ASP A 138 16.67 -7.61 14.32
C ASP A 138 18.07 -7.10 14.01
N VAL A 139 19.08 -7.61 14.73
CA VAL A 139 20.49 -7.22 14.55
C VAL A 139 20.98 -7.59 13.15
N LEU A 140 20.67 -8.79 12.69
CA LEU A 140 21.06 -9.23 11.34
C LEU A 140 20.33 -8.44 10.26
N SER A 141 19.06 -8.08 10.48
CA SER A 141 18.28 -7.27 9.55
C SER A 141 18.85 -5.85 9.43
N VAL A 142 19.18 -5.21 10.54
CA VAL A 142 19.82 -3.88 10.56
C VAL A 142 21.23 -3.95 9.93
N ALA A 143 22.00 -4.99 10.24
CA ALA A 143 23.32 -5.19 9.63
C ALA A 143 23.22 -5.36 8.10
N ALA A 144 22.24 -6.14 7.62
CA ALA A 144 21.97 -6.31 6.19
C ALA A 144 21.57 -4.99 5.52
N ALA A 145 20.73 -4.18 6.17
CA ALA A 145 20.34 -2.86 5.67
C ALA A 145 21.54 -1.93 5.52
N VAL A 146 22.35 -1.78 6.59
CA VAL A 146 23.54 -0.91 6.57
C VAL A 146 24.57 -1.41 5.56
N ALA A 147 24.80 -2.73 5.49
CA ALA A 147 25.72 -3.32 4.53
C ALA A 147 25.26 -3.08 3.08
N ALA A 148 23.97 -3.31 2.77
CA ALA A 148 23.42 -3.09 1.44
C ALA A 148 23.49 -1.61 1.03
N GLY A 149 23.08 -0.69 1.90
CA GLY A 149 23.19 0.75 1.67
C GLY A 149 24.63 1.20 1.40
N GLY A 150 25.58 0.71 2.21
CA GLY A 150 27.01 1.00 2.04
C GLY A 150 27.60 0.41 0.76
N LEU A 151 27.28 -0.84 0.43
CA LEU A 151 27.75 -1.53 -0.77
C LEU A 151 27.22 -0.89 -2.05
N VAL A 152 25.94 -0.51 -2.08
CA VAL A 152 25.33 0.20 -3.23
C VAL A 152 26.01 1.56 -3.43
N LEU A 153 26.15 2.34 -2.36
CA LEU A 153 26.79 3.66 -2.40
C LEU A 153 28.27 3.57 -2.83
N TYR A 154 28.99 2.57 -2.35
CA TYR A 154 30.36 2.30 -2.78
C TYR A 154 30.40 1.87 -4.25
N GLY A 155 29.52 0.94 -4.62
CA GLY A 155 29.41 0.34 -5.94
C GLY A 155 29.12 1.37 -7.03
N GLU A 156 28.12 2.24 -6.86
CA GLU A 156 27.78 3.25 -7.88
C GLU A 156 28.98 4.17 -8.18
N ARG A 157 29.76 4.50 -7.15
CA ARG A 157 30.85 5.48 -7.22
C ARG A 157 32.14 4.87 -7.76
N ARG A 158 32.45 3.64 -7.35
CA ARG A 158 33.76 3.02 -7.59
C ARG A 158 33.75 1.92 -8.64
N VAL A 159 32.61 1.28 -8.89
CA VAL A 159 32.54 0.09 -9.74
C VAL A 159 31.74 0.39 -11.01
N ALA A 160 32.43 0.45 -12.15
CA ALA A 160 31.81 0.74 -13.45
C ALA A 160 30.70 -0.25 -13.82
N GLY A 161 30.86 -1.54 -13.46
CA GLY A 161 29.85 -2.57 -13.70
C GLY A 161 28.54 -2.32 -12.93
N VAL A 162 28.62 -1.98 -11.64
CA VAL A 162 27.45 -1.65 -10.81
C VAL A 162 26.72 -0.44 -11.38
N ARG A 163 27.48 0.59 -11.78
CA ARG A 163 26.93 1.78 -12.41
C ARG A 163 26.17 1.44 -13.70
N MET A 164 26.78 0.68 -14.60
CA MET A 164 26.12 0.26 -15.84
C MET A 164 24.86 -0.56 -15.55
N GLY A 165 24.92 -1.50 -14.60
CA GLY A 165 23.76 -2.26 -14.15
C GLY A 165 22.61 -1.36 -13.69
N LEU A 166 22.88 -0.39 -12.80
CA LEU A 166 21.87 0.56 -12.34
C LEU A 166 21.26 1.39 -13.47
N HIS A 167 22.01 1.72 -14.54
CA HIS A 167 21.45 2.46 -15.67
C HIS A 167 20.43 1.62 -16.44
N TYR A 168 20.72 0.34 -16.66
CA TYR A 168 19.75 -0.57 -17.28
C TYR A 168 18.55 -0.82 -16.36
N LEU A 169 18.78 -0.95 -15.06
CA LEU A 169 17.70 -1.13 -14.09
C LEU A 169 16.83 0.11 -13.89
N ALA A 170 17.22 1.28 -14.38
CA ALA A 170 16.35 2.47 -14.36
C ALA A 170 15.05 2.26 -15.16
N PHE A 171 15.02 1.29 -16.09
CA PHE A 171 13.80 0.87 -16.80
C PHE A 171 12.95 -0.14 -16.01
N ALA A 172 13.47 -0.72 -14.93
CA ALA A 172 12.77 -1.74 -14.15
C ALA A 172 11.42 -1.25 -13.58
N PRO A 173 11.26 -0.02 -13.06
CA PRO A 173 9.94 0.47 -12.64
C PRO A 173 8.88 0.44 -13.75
N LEU A 174 9.26 0.70 -15.00
CA LEU A 174 8.35 0.63 -16.15
C LEU A 174 7.95 -0.82 -16.44
N VAL A 175 8.91 -1.75 -16.34
CA VAL A 175 8.65 -3.18 -16.51
C VAL A 175 7.72 -3.68 -15.40
N PHE A 176 7.95 -3.29 -14.14
CA PHE A 176 7.09 -3.67 -13.02
C PHE A 176 5.69 -3.05 -13.12
N LEU A 177 5.59 -1.80 -13.58
CA LEU A 177 4.30 -1.18 -13.88
C LEU A 177 3.55 -1.93 -14.97
N ALA A 178 4.21 -2.28 -16.07
CA ALA A 178 3.61 -3.08 -17.13
C ALA A 178 3.20 -4.46 -16.62
N ALA A 179 4.03 -5.11 -15.80
CA ALA A 179 3.71 -6.39 -15.19
C ALA A 179 2.46 -6.31 -14.30
N PHE A 180 2.37 -5.26 -13.48
CA PHE A 180 1.22 -4.98 -12.63
C PHE A 180 -0.06 -4.74 -13.44
N LEU A 181 0.00 -3.87 -14.45
CA LEU A 181 -1.19 -3.48 -15.21
C LEU A 181 -1.67 -4.54 -16.20
N LEU A 182 -0.79 -5.44 -16.67
CA LEU A 182 -1.11 -6.37 -17.76
C LEU A 182 -1.18 -7.85 -17.36
N PHE A 183 -0.48 -8.25 -16.29
CA PHE A 183 -0.30 -9.67 -15.96
C PHE A 183 -0.63 -10.02 -14.50
N SER A 184 -0.95 -9.05 -13.66
CA SER A 184 -1.30 -9.30 -12.25
C SER A 184 -2.76 -9.68 -12.09
N SER A 185 -3.14 -10.27 -10.94
CA SER A 185 -4.55 -10.54 -10.61
C SER A 185 -5.39 -9.25 -10.57
N SER A 186 -4.76 -8.12 -10.20
CA SER A 186 -5.42 -6.79 -10.23
C SER A 186 -5.70 -6.27 -11.64
N SER A 187 -5.01 -6.78 -12.68
CA SER A 187 -5.30 -6.39 -14.07
C SER A 187 -6.70 -6.81 -14.52
N LYS A 188 -7.29 -7.85 -13.91
CA LYS A 188 -8.68 -8.27 -14.17
C LYS A 188 -9.67 -7.13 -13.94
N LEU A 189 -9.47 -6.33 -12.89
CA LEU A 189 -10.30 -5.16 -12.57
C LEU A 189 -10.28 -4.10 -13.68
N LEU A 190 -9.22 -4.05 -14.50
CA LEU A 190 -9.13 -3.14 -15.64
C LEU A 190 -9.84 -3.71 -16.86
N SER A 191 -9.63 -5.00 -17.16
CA SER A 191 -10.12 -5.65 -18.38
C SER A 191 -11.59 -6.06 -18.33
N GLU A 192 -12.10 -6.42 -17.15
CA GLU A 192 -13.44 -6.98 -17.03
C GLU A 192 -14.50 -5.87 -16.92
N GLY A 193 -15.60 -6.05 -17.64
CA GLY A 193 -16.79 -5.22 -17.53
C GLY A 193 -17.66 -5.70 -16.37
N GLU A 194 -18.39 -4.79 -15.75
CA GLU A 194 -19.39 -5.18 -14.76
C GLU A 194 -20.50 -6.00 -15.41
N ALA A 195 -21.14 -6.85 -14.61
CA ALA A 195 -22.30 -7.60 -15.07
C ALA A 195 -23.52 -6.68 -15.29
N GLU A 196 -24.41 -7.12 -16.17
CA GLU A 196 -25.69 -6.44 -16.42
C GLU A 196 -26.84 -7.18 -15.73
N ALA A 197 -27.98 -6.50 -15.61
CA ALA A 197 -29.19 -7.11 -15.10
C ALA A 197 -29.62 -8.29 -15.99
N ALA A 198 -30.06 -9.38 -15.36
CA ALA A 198 -30.51 -10.56 -16.06
C ALA A 198 -31.88 -10.30 -16.69
N THR A 199 -31.98 -10.52 -17.99
CA THR A 199 -33.23 -10.35 -18.72
C THR A 199 -34.14 -11.57 -18.57
N GLY A 200 -35.45 -11.36 -18.66
CA GLY A 200 -36.44 -12.45 -18.66
C GLY A 200 -36.72 -13.08 -17.30
N VAL A 201 -36.27 -12.45 -16.20
CA VAL A 201 -36.62 -12.88 -14.83
C VAL A 201 -38.03 -12.42 -14.48
N THR A 202 -38.90 -13.37 -14.11
CA THR A 202 -40.28 -13.09 -13.68
C THR A 202 -40.42 -13.26 -12.17
N ILE A 203 -40.88 -12.20 -11.49
CA ILE A 203 -41.16 -12.22 -10.05
C ILE A 203 -42.66 -12.43 -9.85
N GLY A 204 -43.05 -13.61 -9.37
CA GLY A 204 -44.46 -13.96 -9.20
C GLY A 204 -45.17 -13.16 -8.10
N ARG A 205 -44.50 -12.96 -6.95
CA ARG A 205 -45.03 -12.22 -5.80
C ARG A 205 -44.01 -11.18 -5.35
N PRO A 206 -44.01 -9.97 -5.94
CA PRO A 206 -43.05 -8.93 -5.55
C PRO A 206 -43.30 -8.48 -4.11
N ALA A 207 -42.22 -8.34 -3.35
CA ALA A 207 -42.24 -7.86 -1.97
C ALA A 207 -40.94 -7.07 -1.72
N PRO A 208 -40.94 -6.05 -0.84
CA PRO A 208 -39.71 -5.39 -0.43
C PRO A 208 -38.74 -6.38 0.22
N ILE A 209 -37.46 -6.32 -0.15
CA ILE A 209 -36.41 -7.18 0.38
C ILE A 209 -35.41 -6.31 1.13
N VAL A 210 -35.13 -6.66 2.38
CA VAL A 210 -34.08 -6.03 3.19
C VAL A 210 -33.13 -7.12 3.65
N ILE A 211 -31.85 -6.95 3.33
CA ILE A 211 -30.77 -7.86 3.76
C ILE A 211 -29.86 -7.06 4.68
N VAL A 212 -29.66 -7.54 5.90
CA VAL A 212 -28.69 -7.00 6.85
C VAL A 212 -27.65 -8.08 7.10
N GLN A 213 -26.40 -7.76 6.77
CA GLN A 213 -25.26 -8.63 6.98
C GLN A 213 -24.31 -7.97 7.97
N MET A 214 -23.97 -8.71 9.02
CA MET A 214 -22.96 -8.29 10.00
C MET A 214 -21.64 -9.00 9.67
N ASP A 215 -20.59 -8.22 9.45
CA ASP A 215 -19.24 -8.75 9.25
C ASP A 215 -18.65 -9.23 10.58
N GLU A 216 -17.83 -10.27 10.53
CA GLU A 216 -17.13 -10.85 11.70
C GLU A 216 -18.03 -11.06 12.94
N PHE A 217 -19.26 -11.55 12.73
CA PHE A 217 -20.25 -11.70 13.78
C PHE A 217 -20.64 -13.18 14.03
N PRO A 218 -19.89 -13.91 14.88
CA PRO A 218 -20.15 -15.33 15.14
C PRO A 218 -21.50 -15.52 15.83
N VAL A 219 -22.32 -16.44 15.32
CA VAL A 219 -23.61 -16.79 15.93
C VAL A 219 -23.44 -17.22 17.38
N ALA A 220 -22.37 -17.97 17.70
CA ALA A 220 -22.09 -18.42 19.06
C ALA A 220 -22.01 -17.27 20.09
N SER A 221 -21.59 -16.08 19.68
CA SER A 221 -21.51 -14.91 20.55
C SER A 221 -22.88 -14.34 20.94
N LEU A 222 -23.93 -14.66 20.17
CA LEU A 222 -25.30 -14.25 20.44
C LEU A 222 -26.05 -15.21 21.38
N LEU A 223 -25.55 -16.43 21.57
CA LEU A 223 -26.32 -17.50 22.19
C LEU A 223 -26.09 -17.63 23.69
N THR A 224 -27.09 -18.13 24.40
CA THR A 224 -26.95 -18.71 25.74
C THR A 224 -26.40 -20.13 25.65
N GLU A 225 -26.09 -20.74 26.79
CA GLU A 225 -25.65 -22.15 26.88
C GLU A 225 -26.69 -23.12 26.27
N ASP A 226 -27.98 -22.75 26.34
CA ASP A 226 -29.09 -23.52 25.77
C ASP A 226 -29.25 -23.33 24.24
N GLY A 227 -28.43 -22.46 23.64
CA GLY A 227 -28.43 -22.18 22.20
C GLY A 227 -29.52 -21.19 21.75
N GLU A 228 -30.25 -20.56 22.68
CA GLU A 228 -31.19 -19.47 22.36
C GLU A 228 -30.46 -18.13 22.26
N VAL A 229 -31.02 -17.16 21.53
CA VAL A 229 -30.47 -15.79 21.53
C VAL A 229 -30.56 -15.20 22.94
N ASN A 230 -29.45 -14.67 23.45
CA ASN A 230 -29.41 -14.02 24.75
C ASN A 230 -30.21 -12.70 24.72
N ALA A 231 -31.47 -12.74 25.12
CA ALA A 231 -32.39 -11.61 25.06
C ALA A 231 -32.04 -10.47 26.04
N GLU A 232 -31.29 -10.75 27.11
CA GLU A 232 -30.83 -9.73 28.05
C GLU A 232 -29.75 -8.83 27.43
N ARG A 233 -28.82 -9.44 26.67
CA ARG A 233 -27.73 -8.72 25.99
C ARG A 233 -28.14 -8.21 24.60
N PHE A 234 -28.95 -8.98 23.88
CA PHE A 234 -29.29 -8.75 22.48
C PHE A 234 -30.81 -8.72 22.24
N PRO A 235 -31.56 -7.81 22.90
CA PRO A 235 -33.03 -7.83 22.91
C PRO A 235 -33.66 -7.66 21.52
N ASN A 236 -33.06 -6.86 20.64
CA ASN A 236 -33.58 -6.68 19.28
C ASN A 236 -33.39 -7.91 18.39
N PHE A 237 -32.30 -8.67 18.59
CA PHE A 237 -32.09 -9.93 17.87
C PHE A 237 -33.04 -11.01 18.35
N ALA A 238 -33.29 -11.10 19.67
CA ALA A 238 -34.30 -11.99 20.22
C ALA A 238 -35.70 -11.70 19.64
N ARG A 239 -36.12 -10.42 19.61
CA ARG A 239 -37.39 -10.03 18.98
C ARG A 239 -37.45 -10.40 17.51
N LEU A 240 -36.37 -10.20 16.75
CA LEU A 240 -36.32 -10.57 15.33
C LEU A 240 -36.41 -12.09 15.12
N ALA A 241 -35.78 -12.87 16.00
CA ALA A 241 -35.87 -14.33 15.98
C ALA A 241 -37.28 -14.82 16.30
N ASP A 242 -37.97 -14.18 17.26
CA ASP A 242 -39.33 -14.51 17.68
C ASP A 242 -40.39 -14.18 16.61
N GLU A 243 -40.22 -13.05 15.90
CA GLU A 243 -41.13 -12.63 14.82
C GLU A 243 -40.79 -13.28 13.46
N GLY A 244 -39.63 -13.95 13.37
CA GLY A 244 -39.07 -14.47 12.14
C GLY A 244 -38.86 -15.98 12.14
N THR A 245 -38.02 -16.44 11.21
CA THR A 245 -37.52 -17.83 11.20
C THR A 245 -36.05 -17.81 11.56
N TRP A 246 -35.70 -18.47 12.66
CA TRP A 246 -34.32 -18.54 13.14
C TRP A 246 -33.63 -19.84 12.73
N TYR A 247 -32.43 -19.71 12.15
CA TYR A 247 -31.59 -20.83 11.74
C TYR A 247 -30.34 -20.92 12.61
N ARG A 248 -30.47 -21.51 13.80
CA ARG A 248 -29.40 -21.62 14.81
C ARG A 248 -28.10 -22.26 14.30
N ASN A 249 -28.22 -23.20 13.36
CA ASN A 249 -27.09 -23.95 12.79
C ASN A 249 -26.71 -23.48 11.37
N ALA A 250 -27.05 -22.24 11.00
CA ALA A 250 -26.58 -21.67 9.75
C ALA A 250 -25.07 -21.44 9.80
N THR A 251 -24.35 -21.87 8.76
CA THR A 251 -22.89 -21.73 8.65
C THR A 251 -22.52 -20.94 7.40
N SER A 252 -21.40 -20.24 7.48
CA SER A 252 -20.75 -19.66 6.31
C SER A 252 -19.93 -20.73 5.58
N ILE A 253 -19.85 -20.63 4.25
CA ILE A 253 -19.03 -21.54 3.42
C ILE A 253 -17.53 -21.18 3.46
N SER A 254 -17.21 -19.93 3.81
CA SER A 254 -15.83 -19.45 3.94
C SER A 254 -15.66 -18.58 5.20
N PRO A 255 -14.47 -18.55 5.81
CA PRO A 255 -14.13 -17.58 6.84
C PRO A 255 -13.84 -16.17 6.27
N LYS A 256 -13.72 -16.01 4.94
CA LYS A 256 -13.37 -14.73 4.29
C LYS A 256 -14.60 -14.06 3.70
N THR A 257 -14.86 -12.81 4.08
CA THR A 257 -15.99 -12.01 3.58
C THR A 257 -15.99 -11.89 2.05
N THR A 258 -14.80 -11.79 1.44
CA THR A 258 -14.60 -11.76 -0.02
C THR A 258 -15.03 -13.03 -0.74
N ASP A 259 -15.20 -14.14 -0.04
CA ASP A 259 -15.63 -15.42 -0.63
C ASP A 259 -17.08 -15.74 -0.19
N SER A 260 -17.40 -15.47 1.08
CA SER A 260 -18.70 -15.78 1.68
C SER A 260 -19.84 -14.93 1.14
N VAL A 261 -19.61 -13.62 0.94
CA VAL A 261 -20.63 -12.71 0.43
C VAL A 261 -21.02 -13.10 -1.00
N PRO A 262 -20.09 -13.25 -1.96
CA PRO A 262 -20.47 -13.72 -3.29
C PRO A 262 -21.14 -15.09 -3.29
N ALA A 263 -20.68 -16.03 -2.48
CA ALA A 263 -21.32 -17.35 -2.37
C ALA A 263 -22.77 -17.26 -1.88
N MET A 264 -23.04 -16.43 -0.87
CA MET A 264 -24.40 -16.17 -0.39
C MET A 264 -25.30 -15.56 -1.48
N LEU A 265 -24.76 -14.61 -2.25
CA LEU A 265 -25.52 -13.88 -3.27
C LEU A 265 -25.73 -14.66 -4.56
N THR A 266 -24.88 -15.64 -4.85
CA THR A 266 -24.94 -16.47 -6.07
C THR A 266 -25.52 -17.86 -5.81
N GLY A 267 -25.42 -18.35 -4.56
CA GLY A 267 -25.73 -19.74 -4.20
C GLY A 267 -24.68 -20.75 -4.68
N LEU A 268 -23.46 -20.29 -5.01
CA LEU A 268 -22.37 -21.13 -5.53
C LEU A 268 -21.24 -21.26 -4.52
N ILE A 269 -20.47 -22.35 -4.63
CA ILE A 269 -19.26 -22.55 -3.82
C ILE A 269 -18.16 -21.59 -4.34
N PRO A 270 -17.40 -20.90 -3.47
CA PRO A 270 -16.31 -20.02 -3.89
C PRO A 270 -15.28 -20.72 -4.77
N GLU A 271 -14.94 -20.11 -5.89
CA GLU A 271 -13.84 -20.54 -6.75
C GLU A 271 -12.52 -19.87 -6.35
N LEU A 272 -11.43 -20.63 -6.38
CA LEU A 272 -10.13 -20.11 -5.97
C LEU A 272 -9.65 -19.02 -6.94
N GLY A 273 -9.49 -17.80 -6.44
CA GLY A 273 -9.00 -16.67 -7.23
C GLY A 273 -10.10 -15.88 -7.96
N ALA A 274 -11.38 -16.22 -7.74
CA ALA A 274 -12.49 -15.34 -8.06
C ALA A 274 -12.43 -14.08 -7.18
N LEU A 275 -12.68 -12.93 -7.79
CA LEU A 275 -12.74 -11.64 -7.13
C LEU A 275 -14.17 -11.39 -6.65
N PRO A 276 -14.37 -10.68 -5.52
CA PRO A 276 -15.69 -10.35 -5.01
C PRO A 276 -16.37 -9.23 -5.84
N THR A 277 -16.44 -9.40 -7.15
CA THR A 277 -16.93 -8.41 -8.12
C THR A 277 -18.05 -8.99 -8.96
N SER A 278 -18.87 -8.12 -9.55
CA SER A 278 -19.93 -8.54 -10.45
C SER A 278 -19.40 -9.24 -11.72
N ALA A 279 -18.18 -8.93 -12.16
CA ALA A 279 -17.56 -9.59 -13.31
C ALA A 279 -17.33 -11.08 -13.10
N ASP A 280 -16.74 -11.45 -11.96
CA ASP A 280 -16.50 -12.86 -11.57
C ASP A 280 -17.78 -13.53 -11.03
N HIS A 281 -18.80 -12.75 -10.65
CA HIS A 281 -20.10 -13.25 -10.17
C HIS A 281 -21.30 -12.64 -10.93
N PRO A 282 -21.42 -12.89 -12.25
CA PRO A 282 -22.35 -12.16 -13.11
C PRO A 282 -23.82 -12.53 -12.90
N ARG A 283 -24.07 -13.69 -12.28
CA ARG A 283 -25.41 -14.17 -11.95
C ARG A 283 -25.59 -14.23 -10.44
N SER A 284 -25.80 -13.07 -9.84
CA SER A 284 -26.07 -12.88 -8.42
C SER A 284 -27.53 -12.47 -8.19
N LEU A 285 -27.97 -12.47 -6.94
CA LEU A 285 -29.28 -11.94 -6.56
C LEU A 285 -29.48 -10.50 -7.06
N PHE A 286 -28.42 -9.69 -7.06
CA PHE A 286 -28.47 -8.31 -7.56
C PHE A 286 -28.78 -8.26 -9.06
N THR A 287 -28.06 -9.04 -9.88
CA THR A 287 -28.31 -9.04 -11.33
C THR A 287 -29.64 -9.70 -11.69
N LEU A 288 -30.05 -10.74 -10.97
CA LEU A 288 -31.36 -11.38 -11.16
C LEU A 288 -32.54 -10.46 -10.85
N LEU A 289 -32.39 -9.53 -9.90
CA LEU A 289 -33.44 -8.60 -9.49
C LEU A 289 -33.31 -7.20 -10.12
N GLY A 290 -32.23 -6.93 -10.84
CA GLY A 290 -31.83 -5.60 -11.31
C GLY A 290 -32.83 -4.88 -12.22
N ASP A 291 -33.57 -5.63 -13.04
CA ASP A 291 -34.56 -5.05 -13.97
C ASP A 291 -35.86 -4.61 -13.29
N ARG A 292 -36.12 -5.09 -12.07
CA ARG A 292 -37.46 -4.99 -11.43
C ARG A 292 -37.45 -4.35 -10.05
N TYR A 293 -36.31 -4.36 -9.38
CA TYR A 293 -36.13 -3.70 -8.09
C TYR A 293 -35.09 -2.59 -8.21
N GLU A 294 -35.41 -1.43 -7.66
CA GLU A 294 -34.41 -0.41 -7.34
C GLU A 294 -33.60 -0.90 -6.12
N GLN A 295 -32.27 -0.90 -6.24
CA GLN A 295 -31.40 -1.51 -5.25
C GLN A 295 -30.51 -0.46 -4.58
N HIS A 296 -30.66 -0.34 -3.26
CA HIS A 296 -29.78 0.46 -2.40
C HIS A 296 -28.86 -0.49 -1.65
N VAL A 297 -27.67 -0.70 -2.18
CA VAL A 297 -26.70 -1.63 -1.63
C VAL A 297 -25.47 -0.87 -1.16
N THR A 298 -24.97 -1.25 0.00
CA THR A 298 -23.68 -0.82 0.54
C THR A 298 -22.83 -2.07 0.72
N GLU A 299 -21.77 -2.18 -0.07
CA GLU A 299 -20.79 -3.27 0.03
C GLU A 299 -19.44 -2.68 0.46
N PRO A 300 -19.06 -2.77 1.75
CA PRO A 300 -17.81 -2.17 2.21
C PRO A 300 -16.54 -2.85 1.66
N VAL A 301 -16.60 -4.17 1.42
CA VAL A 301 -15.42 -4.99 1.05
C VAL A 301 -15.61 -5.67 -0.32
N THR A 302 -16.84 -5.71 -0.83
CA THR A 302 -17.20 -6.40 -2.07
C THR A 302 -17.74 -5.44 -3.12
N SER A 303 -17.97 -5.95 -4.32
CA SER A 303 -18.47 -5.21 -5.46
C SER A 303 -19.31 -6.12 -6.37
N VAL A 304 -20.13 -6.96 -5.75
CA VAL A 304 -20.96 -7.96 -6.45
C VAL A 304 -22.18 -7.29 -7.09
N CYS A 305 -22.65 -6.16 -6.55
CA CYS A 305 -23.67 -5.37 -7.23
C CYS A 305 -23.03 -4.45 -8.29
N PRO A 306 -23.41 -4.56 -9.57
CA PRO A 306 -22.97 -3.65 -10.62
C PRO A 306 -23.39 -2.20 -10.37
N SER A 307 -22.56 -1.24 -10.80
CA SER A 307 -22.86 0.20 -10.75
C SER A 307 -24.09 0.60 -11.57
N THR A 308 -24.39 -0.16 -12.64
CA THR A 308 -25.57 0.04 -13.48
C THR A 308 -26.89 -0.33 -12.80
N ILE A 309 -26.83 -1.14 -11.73
CA ILE A 309 -27.99 -1.60 -10.95
C ILE A 309 -28.08 -0.85 -9.62
N CYS A 310 -26.95 -0.68 -8.93
CA CYS A 310 -26.91 -0.11 -7.58
C CYS A 310 -26.71 1.40 -7.59
N VAL A 311 -27.76 2.13 -7.21
CA VAL A 311 -27.83 3.60 -7.27
C VAL A 311 -26.70 4.28 -6.49
N ASN A 312 -26.40 3.78 -5.29
CA ASN A 312 -25.38 4.37 -4.42
C ASN A 312 -23.94 4.12 -4.93
N ARG A 313 -23.74 3.07 -5.73
CA ARG A 313 -22.42 2.63 -6.19
C ARG A 313 -21.86 3.53 -7.30
N ALA A 314 -22.71 3.97 -8.23
CA ALA A 314 -22.31 4.90 -9.27
C ALA A 314 -21.73 6.22 -8.71
N GLU A 315 -22.18 6.64 -7.51
CA GLU A 315 -21.58 7.79 -6.82
C GLU A 315 -20.23 7.46 -6.17
N GLN A 316 -20.08 6.25 -5.64
CA GLN A 316 -18.86 5.78 -5.00
C GLN A 316 -17.71 5.59 -6.00
N GLU A 317 -17.98 5.17 -7.24
CA GLU A 317 -16.95 4.91 -8.26
C GLU A 317 -16.38 6.17 -8.94
N ARG A 318 -16.89 7.36 -8.62
CA ARG A 318 -16.25 8.61 -9.06
C ARG A 318 -14.91 8.80 -8.35
N PHE A 319 -13.90 9.24 -9.11
CA PHE A 319 -12.57 9.56 -8.60
C PHE A 319 -12.67 10.40 -7.32
N ASN A 320 -12.07 9.91 -6.24
CA ASN A 320 -12.12 10.58 -4.95
C ASN A 320 -10.72 10.72 -4.36
N TYR A 321 -10.16 11.92 -4.46
CA TYR A 321 -8.83 12.24 -3.97
C TYR A 321 -8.58 11.81 -2.52
N ARG A 322 -9.57 11.91 -1.62
CA ARG A 322 -9.39 11.48 -0.23
C ARG A 322 -9.18 9.98 -0.12
N ARG A 323 -9.96 9.21 -0.90
CA ARG A 323 -9.87 7.75 -0.93
C ARG A 323 -8.58 7.27 -1.59
N SER A 324 -8.20 7.83 -2.72
CA SER A 324 -6.93 7.47 -3.36
C SER A 324 -5.72 7.87 -2.49
N ARG A 325 -5.79 8.99 -1.77
CA ARG A 325 -4.77 9.35 -0.76
C ARG A 325 -4.73 8.32 0.38
N GLN A 326 -5.88 7.89 0.90
CA GLN A 326 -5.96 6.89 1.95
C GLN A 326 -5.38 5.55 1.49
N ALA A 327 -5.70 5.10 0.28
CA ALA A 327 -5.12 3.88 -0.29
C ALA A 327 -3.59 3.95 -0.39
N VAL A 328 -3.01 5.12 -0.72
CA VAL A 328 -1.54 5.29 -0.71
C VAL A 328 -0.97 5.21 0.71
N LEU A 329 -1.67 5.77 1.70
CA LEU A 329 -1.27 5.66 3.11
C LEU A 329 -1.34 4.21 3.60
N ASP A 330 -2.44 3.53 3.33
CA ASP A 330 -2.63 2.12 3.67
C ASP A 330 -1.57 1.25 2.99
N ALA A 331 -1.27 1.52 1.71
CA ALA A 331 -0.21 0.83 0.99
C ALA A 331 1.17 1.03 1.63
N SER A 332 1.43 2.21 2.19
CA SER A 332 2.68 2.48 2.91
C SER A 332 2.78 1.68 4.21
N VAL A 333 1.69 1.57 4.97
CA VAL A 333 1.64 0.75 6.20
C VAL A 333 1.93 -0.70 5.87
N VAL A 334 1.26 -1.26 4.85
CA VAL A 334 1.47 -2.66 4.44
C VAL A 334 2.89 -2.86 3.92
N TYR A 335 3.44 -1.93 3.12
CA TYR A 335 4.83 -2.01 2.66
C TYR A 335 5.83 -2.05 3.81
N PHE A 336 5.67 -1.20 4.82
CA PHE A 336 6.56 -1.21 5.98
C PHE A 336 6.37 -2.45 6.85
N GLN A 337 5.13 -2.94 7.00
CA GLN A 337 4.86 -4.23 7.64
C GLN A 337 5.49 -5.40 6.87
N ALA A 338 5.67 -5.25 5.56
CA ALA A 338 6.29 -6.22 4.67
C ALA A 338 7.82 -6.08 4.57
N THR A 339 8.44 -5.03 5.08
CA THR A 339 9.89 -4.79 4.86
C THR A 339 10.68 -4.52 6.12
N LEU A 340 10.07 -3.91 7.15
CA LEU A 340 10.79 -3.54 8.36
C LEU A 340 11.14 -4.76 9.25
N PRO A 341 12.21 -4.64 10.06
CA PRO A 341 12.54 -5.64 11.08
C PRO A 341 11.45 -5.72 12.16
N PRO A 342 11.31 -6.88 12.85
CA PRO A 342 10.30 -7.11 13.90
C PRO A 342 10.08 -5.92 14.85
N PHE A 343 11.12 -5.38 15.49
CA PHE A 343 10.98 -4.32 16.49
C PHE A 343 10.31 -3.01 16.00
N LEU A 344 10.39 -2.72 14.69
CA LEU A 344 9.71 -1.57 14.09
C LEU A 344 8.31 -1.92 13.61
N ARG A 345 8.08 -3.18 13.21
CA ARG A 345 6.76 -3.65 12.77
C ARG A 345 5.76 -3.72 13.92
N ASP A 346 6.23 -4.07 15.11
CA ASP A 346 5.37 -4.13 16.30
C ASP A 346 4.83 -2.74 16.72
N GLN A 347 5.40 -1.66 16.17
CA GLN A 347 4.93 -0.29 16.37
C GLN A 347 3.97 0.19 15.27
N LEU A 348 3.78 -0.60 14.21
CA LEU A 348 2.89 -0.26 13.11
C LEU A 348 1.48 -0.83 13.37
N PRO A 349 0.45 -0.19 12.79
CA PRO A 349 -0.91 -0.73 12.82
C PRO A 349 -0.99 -2.16 12.25
N ALA A 350 -1.88 -2.95 12.83
CA ALA A 350 -2.18 -4.30 12.37
C ALA A 350 -2.84 -4.28 10.97
N VAL A 351 -2.45 -5.19 10.08
CA VAL A 351 -2.91 -5.23 8.65
C VAL A 351 -3.65 -6.52 8.28
N ASP A 352 -3.91 -7.38 9.27
CA ASP A 352 -4.60 -8.66 9.17
C ASP A 352 -6.14 -8.49 9.31
N ARG A 353 -6.61 -7.43 9.99
CA ARG A 353 -8.04 -7.22 10.28
C ARG A 353 -8.80 -6.55 9.13
N ALA A 354 -8.26 -5.48 8.54
CA ALA A 354 -8.91 -4.70 7.48
C ALA A 354 -8.15 -4.76 6.14
N TRP A 355 -8.73 -4.19 5.08
CA TRP A 355 -8.05 -3.96 3.79
C TRP A 355 -7.63 -2.50 3.59
N GLY A 356 -7.91 -1.63 4.56
CA GLY A 356 -7.54 -0.21 4.56
C GLY A 356 -8.00 0.46 5.86
N GLY A 357 -7.68 1.75 6.04
CA GLY A 357 -8.06 2.51 7.25
C GLY A 357 -7.20 2.22 8.48
N PHE A 358 -6.03 1.59 8.32
CA PHE A 358 -5.26 1.02 9.44
C PHE A 358 -4.86 2.04 10.51
N ILE A 359 -4.54 3.27 10.09
CA ILE A 359 -4.14 4.34 11.01
C ILE A 359 -5.33 4.82 11.84
N ASP A 360 -6.50 4.96 11.22
CA ASP A 360 -7.70 5.44 11.90
C ASP A 360 -8.20 4.40 12.91
N ASP A 361 -8.20 3.11 12.52
CA ASP A 361 -8.59 2.01 13.41
C ASP A 361 -7.68 1.91 14.65
N ALA A 362 -6.36 2.03 14.47
CA ALA A 362 -5.40 2.02 15.58
C ALA A 362 -5.61 3.20 16.56
N ASN A 363 -6.04 4.36 16.06
CA ASN A 363 -6.34 5.52 16.90
C ASN A 363 -7.63 5.33 17.72
N VAL A 364 -8.62 4.59 17.19
CA VAL A 364 -9.84 4.25 17.94
C VAL A 364 -9.54 3.24 19.04
N GLU A 365 -8.78 2.19 18.74
CA GLU A 365 -8.41 1.15 19.72
C GLU A 365 -7.58 1.73 20.89
N SER A 366 -6.69 2.68 20.62
CA SER A 366 -5.94 3.40 21.65
C SER A 366 -6.82 4.34 22.49
N ALA A 367 -7.87 4.93 21.92
CA ALA A 367 -8.83 5.74 22.66
C ALA A 367 -9.72 4.90 23.59
N ASP A 368 -10.20 3.75 23.11
CA ASP A 368 -11.06 2.84 23.89
C ASP A 368 -10.30 2.14 25.02
N THR A 369 -9.04 1.74 24.77
CA THR A 369 -8.17 1.21 25.84
C THR A 369 -7.81 2.26 26.90
N SER A 370 -7.76 3.54 26.53
CA SER A 370 -7.61 4.65 27.48
C SER A 370 -8.85 4.89 28.32
N ALA A 371 -10.05 4.66 27.76
CA ALA A 371 -11.32 4.75 28.47
C ALA A 371 -11.55 3.57 29.43
N ALA A 372 -10.92 2.42 29.19
CA ALA A 372 -10.95 1.25 30.07
C ALA A 372 -10.03 1.36 31.31
N LEU A 373 -9.21 2.42 31.42
CA LEU A 373 -8.27 2.65 32.53
C LEU A 373 -8.74 3.74 33.53
N ASP A 374 -10.05 3.81 33.83
CA ASP A 374 -10.53 4.50 35.03
C ASP A 374 -10.52 3.51 36.21
N PRO A 375 -9.59 3.62 37.19
CA PRO A 375 -9.39 2.63 38.24
C PRO A 375 -10.44 2.69 39.36
N SER A 376 -11.60 3.30 39.14
CA SER A 376 -12.60 3.55 40.18
C SER A 376 -13.81 2.60 40.20
N GLY A 377 -13.89 1.62 39.31
CA GLY A 377 -14.94 0.59 39.30
C GLY A 377 -14.37 -0.81 39.43
N ALA A 378 -14.63 -1.49 40.56
CA ALA A 378 -14.20 -2.86 40.80
C ALA A 378 -14.67 -3.82 39.69
N ALA A 379 -13.73 -4.32 38.89
CA ALA A 379 -13.97 -5.42 37.95
C ALA A 379 -14.01 -6.76 38.72
N PRO A 380 -14.97 -7.66 38.47
CA PRO A 380 -14.92 -9.01 38.99
C PRO A 380 -13.76 -9.76 38.34
N ALA A 381 -12.89 -10.35 39.15
CA ALA A 381 -11.89 -11.31 38.71
C ALA A 381 -12.62 -12.54 38.13
N GLY A 382 -12.42 -12.85 36.84
CA GLY A 382 -12.93 -14.10 36.27
C GLY A 382 -13.24 -14.15 34.77
N ALA A 383 -12.88 -13.14 33.96
CA ALA A 383 -12.99 -13.27 32.50
C ALA A 383 -11.64 -13.70 31.91
N GLU A 384 -11.33 -14.99 31.97
CA GLU A 384 -10.38 -15.57 31.02
C GLU A 384 -10.97 -15.37 29.62
N GLN A 385 -10.37 -14.48 28.83
CA GLN A 385 -10.65 -14.38 27.39
C GLN A 385 -10.27 -15.72 26.75
N SER A 386 -11.25 -16.61 26.60
CA SER A 386 -11.16 -17.82 25.79
C SER A 386 -11.27 -17.48 24.30
N GLY A 387 -10.36 -16.63 23.83
CA GLY A 387 -10.07 -16.44 22.43
C GLY A 387 -8.57 -16.61 22.28
N ALA A 388 -8.12 -17.45 21.35
CA ALA A 388 -6.73 -17.39 20.92
C ALA A 388 -6.40 -15.92 20.58
N PRO A 389 -5.24 -15.38 20.98
CA PRO A 389 -4.88 -14.02 20.63
C PRO A 389 -5.00 -13.86 19.11
N PRO A 390 -5.51 -12.71 18.61
CA PRO A 390 -5.63 -12.47 17.18
C PRO A 390 -4.28 -12.77 16.52
N SER A 391 -4.35 -13.52 15.43
CA SER A 391 -3.18 -13.90 14.66
C SER A 391 -2.52 -12.65 14.10
N ASN A 392 -1.43 -12.18 14.71
CA ASN A 392 -0.58 -11.11 14.17
C ASN A 392 0.13 -11.49 12.86
N ASP A 393 -0.25 -12.60 12.21
CA ASP A 393 0.32 -13.08 10.97
C ASP A 393 -0.50 -12.57 9.76
N PRO A 394 -0.01 -11.53 9.06
CA PRO A 394 -0.70 -10.99 7.90
C PRO A 394 -0.66 -11.92 6.66
N SER A 395 0.07 -13.04 6.72
CA SER A 395 0.18 -14.02 5.63
C SER A 395 -1.15 -14.72 5.29
N TYR A 396 -2.08 -14.79 6.25
CA TYR A 396 -3.41 -15.38 6.04
C TYR A 396 -4.29 -14.58 5.06
N LYS A 397 -4.13 -13.25 5.09
CA LYS A 397 -4.91 -12.31 4.29
C LYS A 397 -4.18 -11.91 3.01
N TRP A 398 -2.89 -11.63 3.10
CA TRP A 398 -2.08 -11.16 1.98
C TRP A 398 -1.33 -12.32 1.33
N LYS A 399 -1.76 -12.75 0.14
CA LYS A 399 -1.20 -13.89 -0.61
C LYS A 399 0.31 -13.77 -0.91
N ALA A 400 0.86 -12.56 -0.90
CA ALA A 400 2.29 -12.29 -1.14
C ALA A 400 3.10 -12.03 0.14
N LEU A 401 2.46 -12.09 1.32
CA LEU A 401 3.14 -12.21 2.61
C LEU A 401 3.32 -13.69 3.03
N GLY A 402 3.13 -14.62 2.08
CA GLY A 402 3.01 -16.08 2.25
C GLY A 402 4.17 -16.83 2.95
N PRO A 403 4.15 -18.18 2.92
CA PRO A 403 4.41 -19.11 4.04
C PRO A 403 5.82 -19.15 4.63
N GLN A 404 6.77 -18.37 4.12
CA GLN A 404 8.08 -18.17 4.78
C GLN A 404 8.00 -17.10 5.89
N GLY A 405 6.80 -16.56 6.12
CA GLY A 405 6.52 -15.40 6.94
C GLY A 405 6.03 -15.64 8.36
N TRP A 406 5.71 -16.85 8.81
CA TRP A 406 5.49 -17.29 10.21
C TRP A 406 4.99 -18.74 10.20
N ALA A 407 5.84 -19.71 10.52
CA ALA A 407 5.36 -20.98 11.08
C ALA A 407 5.42 -20.78 12.60
N PRO A 408 4.30 -20.53 13.29
CA PRO A 408 4.37 -20.45 14.72
C PRO A 408 4.81 -21.80 15.30
N ARG A 409 5.79 -21.74 16.21
CA ARG A 409 6.34 -22.90 16.92
C ARG A 409 5.30 -23.76 17.67
N TYR A 410 4.06 -23.30 17.80
CA TYR A 410 2.98 -24.03 18.47
C TYR A 410 2.37 -25.18 17.65
N GLN A 411 2.65 -25.31 16.35
CA GLN A 411 2.22 -26.49 15.56
C GLN A 411 3.30 -27.56 15.35
N ALA A 412 4.54 -27.33 15.80
CA ALA A 412 5.60 -28.35 15.78
C ALA A 412 5.54 -29.32 16.98
N GLY A 413 4.60 -29.13 17.91
CA GLY A 413 4.44 -29.98 19.11
C GLY A 413 3.17 -30.86 19.12
N LEU A 414 2.44 -30.94 18.00
CA LEU A 414 1.24 -31.81 17.88
C LEU A 414 1.44 -32.98 16.92
N PHE A 415 2.67 -33.19 16.47
CA PHE A 415 3.11 -34.41 15.80
C PHE A 415 4.41 -34.88 16.47
N ASP A 416 4.29 -35.30 17.73
CA ASP A 416 5.06 -36.39 18.36
C ASP A 416 4.28 -36.92 19.57
#